data_AF-A0A1X1QQ82-F1
#
_entry.id   AF-A0A1X1QQ82-F1
#
_cell.length_a   1.000
_cell.length_b   1.000
_cell.length_c   1.000
_cell.angle_alpha   90.00
_cell.angle_beta   90.00
_cell.angle_gamma   90.00
#
_symmetry.space_group_name_H-M   'P 1'
#
loop_
_entity.id
_entity.type
_entity.pdbx_description
1 polymer ?
#
loop_
_entity_poly.entity_id
_entity_poly.type
_entity_poly.pdbx_seq_one_letter_code
_entity_poly.pdbx_strand_id
1 'polypeptide(L)'
;MAFNKKIPVVFAVLALVLVMIWGPIFSSFADLFSYAKTALYNGVTLLDIFKAELLILCIVWLVLMSYSKSNDTVDGDAYVRRHVILMMFVIGQVFVGFFVGGFWAHQDASEYQIVRGADAVMPAQAIILLICYPLYLFFGGSAFIYAKTRLAIFLKGKELSFMVLTFTPWLLLPFNDASLLQASNDLVELFYLAVYWILSTVWVVWGVGFLILRSAKEVLRGLKDPYGDI
;
A
#
# COMPACT_ATOMS: atom_id res chain seq x y z
N MET A 1 7.13 -17.77 -21.12
CA MET A 1 6.59 -16.76 -20.19
C MET A 1 6.64 -15.42 -20.92
N ALA A 2 5.53 -15.00 -21.54
CA ALA A 2 5.52 -13.77 -22.33
C ALA A 2 5.59 -12.57 -21.38
N PHE A 3 6.71 -11.85 -21.41
CA PHE A 3 6.88 -10.61 -20.65
C PHE A 3 5.82 -9.61 -21.13
N ASN A 4 4.84 -9.32 -20.29
CA ASN A 4 3.74 -8.43 -20.66
C ASN A 4 4.33 -7.01 -20.85
N LYS A 5 4.39 -6.54 -22.10
CA LYS A 5 5.01 -5.25 -22.49
C LYS A 5 4.44 -4.03 -21.75
N LYS A 6 3.28 -4.17 -21.09
CA LYS A 6 2.65 -3.11 -20.29
C LYS A 6 3.26 -2.94 -18.89
N ILE A 7 3.90 -3.97 -18.33
CA ILE A 7 4.52 -3.92 -17.01
C ILE A 7 5.65 -2.88 -16.91
N PRO A 8 6.65 -2.83 -17.84
CA PRO A 8 7.70 -1.83 -17.76
C PRO A 8 7.18 -0.40 -17.97
N VAL A 9 6.11 -0.22 -18.75
CA VAL A 9 5.48 1.10 -18.96
C VAL A 9 4.75 1.55 -17.70
N VAL A 10 3.97 0.67 -17.06
CA VAL A 10 3.32 0.97 -15.78
C VAL A 10 4.35 1.23 -14.69
N PHE A 11 5.44 0.47 -14.66
CA PHE A 11 6.55 0.70 -13.74
C PHE A 11 7.25 2.04 -14.00
N ALA A 12 7.50 2.39 -15.26
CA ALA A 12 8.07 3.68 -15.63
C ALA A 12 7.14 4.84 -15.27
N VAL A 13 5.82 4.72 -15.52
CA VAL A 13 4.83 5.74 -15.14
C VAL A 13 4.73 5.86 -13.62
N LEU A 14 4.63 4.74 -12.89
CA LEU A 14 4.62 4.74 -11.42
C LEU A 14 5.92 5.32 -10.85
N ALA A 15 7.08 5.02 -11.43
CA ALA A 15 8.37 5.54 -11.01
C ALA A 15 8.51 7.04 -11.32
N LEU A 16 8.01 7.52 -12.45
CA LEU A 16 8.05 8.93 -12.83
C LEU A 16 7.10 9.76 -11.94
N VAL A 17 5.91 9.23 -11.64
CA VAL A 17 5.00 9.81 -10.64
C VAL A 17 5.62 9.74 -9.23
N LEU A 18 6.32 8.65 -8.87
CA LEU A 18 7.09 8.55 -7.62
C LEU A 18 8.14 9.65 -7.53
N VAL A 19 8.99 9.84 -8.54
CA VAL A 19 10.03 10.88 -8.52
C VAL A 19 9.42 12.29 -8.43
N MET A 20 8.29 12.52 -9.11
CA MET A 20 7.59 13.81 -9.10
C MET A 20 6.93 14.11 -7.75
N ILE A 21 6.37 13.11 -7.07
CA ILE A 21 5.76 13.25 -5.73
C ILE A 21 6.83 13.26 -4.64
N TRP A 22 7.90 12.49 -4.78
CA TRP A 22 8.93 12.31 -3.75
C TRP A 22 10.04 13.35 -3.79
N GLY A 23 10.27 14.03 -4.92
CA GLY A 23 11.30 15.08 -5.03
C GLY A 23 11.21 16.16 -3.93
N PRO A 24 10.03 16.73 -3.66
CA PRO A 24 9.80 17.70 -2.58
C PRO A 24 9.92 17.12 -1.17
N ILE A 25 9.68 15.82 -1.01
CA ILE A 25 9.66 15.14 0.30
C ILE A 25 11.09 14.71 0.69
N PHE A 26 11.94 14.40 -0.29
CA PHE A 26 13.34 13.99 -0.07
C PHE A 26 14.17 15.02 0.70
N SER A 27 13.91 16.32 0.54
CA SER A 27 14.55 17.37 1.35
C SER A 27 14.07 17.36 2.80
N SER A 28 12.78 17.05 3.02
CA SER A 28 12.14 17.01 4.36
C SER A 28 12.40 15.70 5.12
N PHE A 29 12.86 14.64 4.44
CA PHE A 29 13.17 13.35 5.06
C PHE A 29 14.30 13.43 6.08
N ALA A 30 15.29 14.30 5.87
CA ALA A 30 16.39 14.49 6.80
C ALA A 30 15.89 15.00 8.15
N ASP A 31 14.99 15.98 8.13
CA ASP A 31 14.37 16.55 9.33
C ASP A 31 13.40 15.56 9.98
N LEU A 32 12.66 14.79 9.19
CA LEU A 32 11.77 13.72 9.66
C LEU A 32 12.53 12.64 10.44
N PHE A 33 13.66 12.16 9.92
CA PHE A 33 14.50 11.18 10.61
C PHE A 33 15.23 11.78 11.82
N SER A 34 15.52 13.07 11.81
CA SER A 34 16.03 13.79 12.98
C SER A 34 14.98 13.81 14.09
N TYR A 35 13.75 14.21 13.76
CA TYR A 35 12.60 14.19 14.68
C TYR A 35 12.33 12.78 15.22
N ALA A 36 12.40 11.76 14.36
CA ALA A 36 12.15 10.37 14.74
C ALA A 36 13.13 9.81 15.78
N LYS A 37 14.36 10.36 15.86
CA LYS A 37 15.35 9.98 16.89
C LYS A 37 15.02 10.59 18.25
N THR A 38 14.41 11.77 18.26
CA THR A 38 14.07 12.51 19.49
C THR A 38 12.68 12.20 20.01
N ALA A 39 11.76 11.81 19.12
CA ALA A 39 10.38 11.47 19.46
C ALA A 39 10.32 10.13 20.19
N LEU A 40 10.12 10.19 21.52
CA LEU A 40 9.98 9.02 22.39
C LEU A 40 8.51 8.69 22.59
N TYR A 41 8.14 7.44 22.30
CA TYR A 41 6.86 6.85 22.63
C TYR A 41 7.08 5.70 23.62
N ASN A 42 6.59 5.85 24.85
CA ASN A 42 6.77 4.87 25.94
C ASN A 42 8.23 4.40 26.11
N GLY A 43 9.20 5.32 25.97
CA GLY A 43 10.63 5.02 26.10
C GLY A 43 11.30 4.41 24.87
N VAL A 44 10.58 4.22 23.76
CA VAL A 44 11.12 3.74 22.48
C VAL A 44 11.08 4.87 21.47
N THR A 45 12.14 5.03 20.66
CA THR A 45 12.15 6.05 19.62
C THR A 45 11.29 5.65 18.44
N LEU A 46 10.66 6.62 17.77
CA LEU A 46 9.89 6.37 16.55
C LEU A 46 10.75 5.73 15.45
N LEU A 47 12.03 6.10 15.39
CA LEU A 47 12.98 5.49 14.46
C LEU A 47 13.18 3.99 14.72
N ASP A 48 13.21 3.57 15.98
CA ASP A 48 13.38 2.16 16.32
C ASP A 48 12.12 1.34 16.01
N ILE A 49 10.93 1.94 16.14
CA ILE A 49 9.67 1.34 15.67
C ILE A 49 9.73 1.13 14.15
N PHE A 50 10.10 2.16 13.38
CA PHE A 50 10.23 2.05 11.93
C PHE A 50 11.22 0.96 11.50
N LYS A 51 12.39 0.88 12.15
CA LYS A 51 13.37 -0.19 11.89
C LYS A 51 12.79 -1.58 12.21
N ALA A 52 12.06 -1.71 13.31
CA ALA A 52 11.44 -2.96 13.70
C ALA A 52 10.38 -3.40 12.68
N GLU A 53 9.55 -2.48 12.18
CA GLU A 53 8.57 -2.77 11.13
C GLU A 53 9.23 -3.22 9.82
N LEU A 54 10.29 -2.55 9.38
CA LEU A 54 11.06 -2.96 8.19
C LEU A 54 11.67 -4.35 8.37
N LEU A 55 12.21 -4.65 9.56
CA LEU A 55 12.76 -5.96 9.87
C LEU A 55 11.67 -7.04 9.83
N ILE A 56 10.51 -6.80 10.45
CA ILE A 56 9.36 -7.72 10.42
C ILE A 56 8.90 -7.96 8.98
N LEU A 57 8.83 -6.89 8.18
CA LEU A 57 8.44 -6.95 6.77
C LEU A 57 9.40 -7.84 5.98
N CYS A 58 10.71 -7.64 6.12
CA CYS A 58 11.71 -8.47 5.47
C CYS A 58 11.60 -9.94 5.89
N ILE A 59 11.44 -10.22 7.18
CA ILE A 59 11.28 -11.60 7.68
C ILE A 59 10.04 -12.26 7.10
N VAL A 60 8.89 -11.59 7.17
CA VAL A 60 7.63 -12.15 6.64
C VAL A 60 7.73 -12.38 5.14
N TRP A 61 8.34 -11.47 4.39
CA TRP A 61 8.54 -11.66 2.94
C TRP A 61 9.47 -12.83 2.64
N LEU A 62 10.57 -12.98 3.36
CA LEU A 62 11.47 -14.13 3.22
C LEU A 62 10.75 -15.44 3.54
N VAL A 63 9.98 -15.49 4.62
CA VAL A 63 9.17 -16.65 5.00
C VAL A 63 8.14 -16.97 3.92
N LEU A 64 7.40 -15.96 3.44
CA LEU A 64 6.42 -16.14 2.37
C LEU A 64 7.07 -16.64 1.07
N MET A 65 8.23 -16.10 0.70
CA MET A 65 8.99 -16.54 -0.48
C MET A 65 9.60 -17.94 -0.33
N SER A 66 9.94 -18.36 0.90
CA SER A 66 10.53 -19.68 1.17
C SER A 66 9.57 -20.84 0.85
N TYR A 67 8.27 -20.55 0.82
CA TYR A 67 7.26 -21.54 0.49
C TYR A 67 7.25 -21.85 -1.02
N SER A 68 7.66 -23.08 -1.36
CA SER A 68 7.64 -23.62 -2.72
C SER A 68 6.24 -23.61 -3.34
N LYS A 69 6.20 -23.44 -4.67
CA LYS A 69 5.00 -23.58 -5.51
C LYS A 69 4.51 -25.04 -5.42
N SER A 70 3.49 -25.32 -4.61
CA SER A 70 2.84 -26.63 -4.68
C SER A 70 2.02 -26.67 -5.97
N ASN A 71 2.51 -27.41 -6.95
CA ASN A 71 1.79 -27.75 -8.18
C ASN A 71 0.80 -28.90 -7.97
N ASP A 72 0.45 -29.20 -6.71
CA ASP A 72 -0.41 -30.33 -6.38
C ASP A 72 -1.87 -29.96 -6.55
N THR A 73 -2.66 -30.92 -7.03
CA THR A 73 -4.11 -30.96 -6.91
C THR A 73 -4.49 -30.57 -5.48
N VAL A 74 -4.93 -29.33 -5.30
CA VAL A 74 -5.24 -28.78 -3.98
C VAL A 74 -6.68 -29.14 -3.67
N ASP A 75 -6.90 -29.79 -2.53
CA ASP A 75 -8.22 -29.99 -1.95
C ASP A 75 -9.03 -28.68 -1.94
N GLY A 76 -10.31 -28.72 -2.31
CA GLY A 76 -11.17 -27.55 -2.44
C GLY A 76 -11.19 -26.68 -1.18
N ASP A 77 -11.15 -27.30 0.00
CA ASP A 77 -11.10 -26.59 1.29
C ASP A 77 -9.79 -25.80 1.46
N ALA A 78 -8.66 -26.40 1.09
CA ALA A 78 -7.37 -25.72 1.12
C ALA A 78 -7.30 -24.59 0.08
N TYR A 79 -7.96 -24.74 -1.08
CA TYR A 79 -8.06 -23.69 -2.10
C TYR A 79 -8.90 -22.50 -1.62
N VAL A 80 -10.04 -22.75 -0.98
CA VAL A 80 -10.90 -21.72 -0.36
C VAL A 80 -10.16 -21.00 0.75
N ARG A 81 -9.54 -21.74 1.67
CA ARG A 81 -8.75 -21.16 2.77
C ARG A 81 -7.65 -20.25 2.25
N ARG A 82 -6.97 -20.64 1.16
CA ARG A 82 -5.92 -19.81 0.56
C ARG A 82 -6.47 -18.47 0.06
N HIS A 83 -7.63 -18.46 -0.58
CA HIS A 83 -8.29 -17.23 -1.05
C HIS A 83 -8.82 -16.36 0.10
N VAL A 84 -9.33 -16.95 1.19
CA VAL A 84 -9.73 -16.20 2.37
C VAL A 84 -8.54 -15.50 3.01
N ILE A 85 -7.39 -16.18 3.13
CA ILE A 85 -6.14 -15.57 3.62
C ILE A 85 -5.70 -14.42 2.71
N LEU A 86 -5.77 -14.59 1.39
CA LEU A 86 -5.49 -13.51 0.45
C LEU A 86 -6.41 -12.30 0.69
N MET A 87 -7.71 -12.52 0.87
CA MET A 87 -8.67 -11.47 1.17
C MET A 87 -8.35 -10.76 2.48
N MET A 88 -7.89 -11.47 3.52
CA MET A 88 -7.47 -10.85 4.77
C MET A 88 -6.31 -9.88 4.56
N PHE A 89 -5.32 -10.20 3.72
CA PHE A 89 -4.25 -9.24 3.39
C PHE A 89 -4.78 -8.00 2.68
N VAL A 90 -5.70 -8.17 1.72
CA VAL A 90 -6.32 -7.04 1.00
C VAL A 90 -7.16 -6.17 1.94
N ILE A 91 -7.95 -6.78 2.82
CA ILE A 91 -8.75 -6.07 3.83
C ILE A 91 -7.83 -5.34 4.81
N GLY A 92 -6.73 -5.96 5.26
CA GLY A 92 -5.72 -5.30 6.08
C GLY A 92 -5.13 -4.05 5.40
N GLN A 93 -4.90 -4.13 4.09
CA GLN A 93 -4.43 -2.98 3.31
C GLN A 93 -5.48 -1.86 3.25
N VAL A 94 -6.76 -2.18 3.12
CA VAL A 94 -7.87 -1.19 3.18
C VAL A 94 -8.03 -0.61 4.58
N PHE A 95 -7.80 -1.40 5.62
CA PHE A 95 -7.87 -0.94 7.00
C PHE A 95 -6.79 0.11 7.28
N VAL A 96 -5.52 -0.17 6.92
CA VAL A 96 -4.44 0.83 6.97
C VAL A 96 -4.78 2.03 6.07
N GLY A 97 -5.34 1.74 4.88
CA GLY A 97 -6.11 2.63 4.00
C GLY A 97 -6.85 3.75 4.72
N PHE A 98 -7.83 3.31 5.50
CA PHE A 98 -8.76 4.13 6.23
C PHE A 98 -8.08 4.92 7.36
N PHE A 99 -7.13 4.33 8.09
CA PHE A 99 -6.43 5.04 9.16
C PHE A 99 -5.59 6.20 8.63
N VAL A 100 -4.90 6.01 7.50
CA VAL A 100 -4.07 7.08 6.91
C VAL A 100 -4.93 8.15 6.27
N GLY A 101 -5.77 7.78 5.31
CA GLY A 101 -6.56 8.74 4.54
C GLY A 101 -7.73 9.36 5.31
N GLY A 102 -8.19 8.70 6.37
CA GLY A 102 -9.25 9.21 7.25
C GLY A 102 -8.67 9.88 8.49
N PHE A 103 -8.22 9.09 9.46
CA PHE A 103 -7.86 9.61 10.78
C PHE A 103 -6.64 10.53 10.75
N TRP A 104 -5.51 10.03 10.24
CA TRP A 104 -4.25 10.76 10.27
C TRP A 104 -4.23 11.94 9.31
N ALA A 105 -4.86 11.83 8.14
CA ALA A 105 -4.96 12.95 7.19
C ALA A 105 -5.72 14.15 7.80
N HIS A 106 -6.77 13.92 8.58
CA HIS A 106 -7.47 15.00 9.27
C HIS A 106 -6.65 15.59 10.42
N GLN A 107 -5.90 14.74 11.14
CA GLN A 107 -5.00 15.21 12.19
C GLN A 107 -3.86 16.06 11.61
N ASP A 108 -3.25 15.63 10.51
CA ASP A 108 -2.22 16.36 9.77
C ASP A 108 -2.72 17.74 9.32
N ALA A 109 -3.93 17.81 8.75
CA ALA A 109 -4.54 19.09 8.37
C ALA A 109 -4.76 20.04 9.57
N SER A 110 -5.10 19.51 10.75
CA SER A 110 -5.27 20.31 11.96
C SER A 110 -3.94 20.76 12.56
N GLU A 111 -2.92 19.90 12.56
CA GLU A 111 -1.57 20.22 13.04
C GLU A 111 -0.90 21.26 12.13
N TYR A 112 -1.15 21.18 10.82
CA TYR A 112 -0.71 22.17 9.86
C TYR A 112 -1.18 23.59 10.21
N GLN A 113 -2.40 23.74 10.72
CA GLN A 113 -2.92 25.06 11.12
C GLN A 113 -2.23 25.62 12.37
N ILE A 114 -1.71 24.75 13.24
CA ILE A 114 -1.09 25.10 14.51
C ILE A 114 0.41 25.39 14.33
N VAL A 115 1.09 24.64 13.47
CA VAL A 115 2.55 24.69 13.27
C VAL A 115 2.96 25.69 12.19
N ARG A 116 2.00 26.32 11.49
CA ARG A 116 2.24 27.39 10.50
C ARG A 116 3.24 28.44 11.03
N GLY A 117 4.46 28.43 10.49
CA GLY A 117 5.51 29.42 10.79
C GLY A 117 6.69 28.91 11.63
N ALA A 118 6.66 27.66 12.09
CA ALA A 118 7.83 26.99 12.63
C ALA A 118 8.30 25.94 11.62
N ASP A 119 9.57 25.97 11.21
CA ASP A 119 10.21 24.93 10.38
C ASP A 119 10.34 23.61 11.17
N ALA A 120 9.21 23.06 11.62
CA ALA A 120 9.11 21.93 12.52
C ALA A 120 8.33 20.79 11.86
N VAL A 121 8.82 19.57 12.05
CA VAL A 121 8.19 18.35 11.55
C VAL A 121 6.84 18.13 12.25
N MET A 122 5.79 17.90 11.47
CA MET A 122 4.46 17.58 12.00
C MET A 122 4.43 16.15 12.56
N PRO A 123 4.00 15.94 13.83
CA PRO A 123 3.89 14.62 14.43
C PRO A 123 3.02 13.64 13.64
N ALA A 124 1.87 14.09 13.12
CA ALA A 124 0.98 13.26 12.30
C ALA A 124 1.67 12.78 11.02
N GLN A 125 2.40 13.67 10.33
CA GLN A 125 3.20 13.32 9.16
C GLN A 125 4.27 12.27 9.47
N ALA A 126 4.96 12.40 10.60
CA ALA A 126 5.94 11.41 11.05
C ALA A 126 5.31 10.03 11.24
N ILE A 127 4.11 9.95 11.84
CA ILE A 127 3.40 8.68 12.04
C ILE A 127 2.92 8.10 10.71
N ILE A 128 2.36 8.91 9.82
CA ILE A 128 1.93 8.47 8.49
C ILE A 128 3.12 7.82 7.77
N LEU A 129 4.25 8.51 7.66
CA LEU A 129 5.40 8.06 6.88
C LEU A 129 6.20 6.93 7.53
N LEU A 130 6.33 6.93 8.85
CA LEU A 130 7.22 6.00 9.56
C LEU A 130 6.51 4.78 10.16
N ILE A 131 5.17 4.78 10.23
CA ILE A 131 4.41 3.64 10.76
C ILE A 131 3.46 3.13 9.68
N CYS A 132 2.61 4.00 9.16
CA CYS A 132 1.53 3.54 8.28
C CYS A 132 2.01 3.11 6.89
N TYR A 133 3.06 3.74 6.35
CA TYR A 133 3.61 3.38 5.03
C TYR A 133 4.28 2.00 5.01
N PRO A 134 5.15 1.64 5.97
CA PRO A 134 5.62 0.27 6.12
C PRO A 134 4.48 -0.73 6.23
N LEU A 135 3.42 -0.42 6.99
CA LEU A 135 2.25 -1.30 7.11
C LEU A 135 1.48 -1.47 5.79
N TYR A 136 1.32 -0.41 4.99
CA TYR A 136 0.75 -0.55 3.64
C TYR A 136 1.56 -1.49 2.77
N LEU A 137 2.88 -1.31 2.75
CA LEU A 137 3.80 -2.13 1.96
C LEU A 137 3.79 -3.58 2.47
N PHE A 138 3.68 -3.76 3.78
CA PHE A 138 3.52 -5.06 4.40
C PHE A 138 2.28 -5.79 3.88
N PHE A 139 1.08 -5.21 3.98
CA PHE A 139 -0.14 -5.89 3.55
C PHE A 139 -0.22 -6.07 2.03
N GLY A 140 0.09 -5.02 1.26
CA GLY A 140 0.04 -5.07 -0.21
C GLY A 140 1.08 -6.03 -0.79
N GLY A 141 2.34 -5.92 -0.36
CA GLY A 141 3.41 -6.79 -0.83
C GLY A 141 3.26 -8.23 -0.34
N SER A 142 2.79 -8.45 0.90
CA SER A 142 2.47 -9.79 1.37
C SER A 142 1.34 -10.42 0.57
N ALA A 143 0.31 -9.66 0.18
CA ALA A 143 -0.76 -10.16 -0.70
C ALA A 143 -0.20 -10.63 -2.05
N PHE A 144 0.71 -9.87 -2.65
CA PHE A 144 1.34 -10.23 -3.91
C PHE A 144 2.24 -11.46 -3.79
N ILE A 145 3.13 -11.51 -2.79
CA ILE A 145 4.05 -12.64 -2.58
C ILE A 145 3.25 -13.90 -2.23
N TYR A 146 2.22 -13.76 -1.40
CA TYR A 146 1.32 -14.86 -1.06
C TYR A 146 0.59 -15.39 -2.29
N ALA A 147 0.04 -14.51 -3.14
CA ALA A 147 -0.59 -14.92 -4.39
C ALA A 147 0.42 -15.62 -5.33
N LYS A 148 1.66 -15.14 -5.41
CA LYS A 148 2.71 -15.72 -6.24
C LYS A 148 3.13 -17.12 -5.82
N THR A 149 3.13 -17.40 -4.50
CA THR A 149 3.63 -18.65 -3.92
C THR A 149 2.52 -19.69 -3.72
N ARG A 150 1.31 -19.26 -3.37
CA ARG A 150 0.18 -20.16 -3.04
C ARG A 150 -0.94 -20.21 -4.07
N LEU A 151 -1.06 -19.18 -4.92
CA LEU A 151 -2.17 -18.99 -5.86
C LEU A 151 -1.65 -18.55 -7.24
N ALA A 152 -0.63 -19.25 -7.75
CA ALA A 152 0.06 -18.83 -8.98
C ALA A 152 -0.86 -18.80 -10.21
N ILE A 153 -1.86 -19.68 -10.28
CA ILE A 153 -2.89 -19.68 -11.33
C ILE A 153 -3.76 -18.42 -11.24
N PHE A 154 -4.17 -18.05 -10.02
CA PHE A 154 -4.93 -16.83 -9.78
C PHE A 154 -4.13 -15.58 -10.13
N LEU A 155 -2.81 -15.56 -9.87
CA LEU A 155 -1.98 -14.39 -10.16
C LEU A 155 -1.86 -14.09 -11.67
N LYS A 156 -1.97 -15.11 -12.54
CA LYS A 156 -1.86 -14.93 -13.99
C LYS A 156 -2.88 -13.89 -14.49
N GLY A 157 -2.35 -12.83 -15.11
CA GLY A 157 -3.15 -11.73 -15.66
C GLY A 157 -3.67 -10.72 -14.62
N LYS A 158 -3.36 -10.88 -13.32
CA LYS A 158 -3.80 -9.98 -12.23
C LYS A 158 -2.64 -9.25 -11.53
N GLU A 159 -1.41 -9.47 -11.99
CA GLU A 159 -0.19 -8.85 -11.43
C GLU A 159 -0.29 -7.33 -11.33
N LEU A 160 -0.89 -6.68 -12.32
CA LEU A 160 -1.07 -5.22 -12.32
C LEU A 160 -1.99 -4.75 -11.19
N SER A 161 -3.07 -5.47 -10.88
CA SER A 161 -3.95 -5.12 -9.77
C SER A 161 -3.23 -5.23 -8.42
N PHE A 162 -2.36 -6.22 -8.26
CA PHE A 162 -1.52 -6.34 -7.06
C PHE A 162 -0.46 -5.23 -6.97
N MET A 163 0.11 -4.81 -8.09
CA MET A 163 1.03 -3.66 -8.12
C MET A 163 0.31 -2.37 -7.73
N VAL A 164 -0.87 -2.11 -8.28
CA VAL A 164 -1.73 -0.97 -7.90
C VAL A 164 -2.07 -1.03 -6.42
N LEU A 165 -2.48 -2.20 -5.90
CA LEU A 165 -2.76 -2.39 -4.47
C LEU A 165 -1.56 -2.02 -3.58
N THR A 166 -0.35 -2.39 -3.99
CA THR A 166 0.88 -2.24 -3.18
C THR A 166 1.47 -0.84 -3.24
N PHE A 167 1.56 -0.27 -4.45
CA PHE A 167 2.33 0.96 -4.67
C PHE A 167 1.47 2.22 -4.75
N THR A 168 0.17 2.13 -5.03
CA THR A 168 -0.66 3.34 -5.08
C THR A 168 -0.70 4.11 -3.76
N PRO A 169 -0.73 3.49 -2.56
CA PRO A 169 -0.63 4.24 -1.30
C PRO A 169 0.64 5.10 -1.17
N TRP A 170 1.75 4.66 -1.77
CA TRP A 170 2.99 5.44 -1.80
C TRP A 170 2.90 6.70 -2.67
N LEU A 171 1.92 6.72 -3.58
CA LEU A 171 1.63 7.84 -4.48
C LEU A 171 0.50 8.73 -3.97
N LEU A 172 -0.16 8.36 -2.87
CA LEU A 172 -1.21 9.17 -2.23
C LEU A 172 -0.66 10.09 -1.14
N LEU A 173 0.66 10.35 -1.14
CA LEU A 173 1.28 11.26 -0.17
C LEU A 173 0.55 12.61 -0.19
N PRO A 174 0.00 13.09 0.93
CA PRO A 174 -0.47 14.46 0.99
C PRO A 174 0.74 15.35 0.76
N PHE A 175 0.70 16.13 -0.31
CA PHE A 175 1.55 17.29 -0.42
C PHE A 175 1.26 18.18 0.79
N ASN A 176 2.33 18.69 1.42
CA ASN A 176 2.42 19.27 2.76
C ASN A 176 1.63 20.56 3.02
N ASP A 177 0.47 20.75 2.38
CA ASP A 177 -0.37 21.91 2.64
C ASP A 177 -1.85 21.57 2.44
N ALA A 178 -2.59 21.57 3.54
CA ALA A 178 -4.05 21.38 3.55
C ALA A 178 -4.78 22.47 2.74
N SER A 179 -4.11 23.58 2.38
CA SER A 179 -4.63 24.59 1.46
C SER A 179 -4.79 24.06 0.02
N LEU A 180 -4.00 23.06 -0.38
CA LEU A 180 -4.02 22.45 -1.72
C LEU A 180 -5.21 21.50 -1.93
N LEU A 181 -5.86 21.07 -0.85
CA LEU A 181 -7.12 20.31 -0.90
C LEU A 181 -8.34 21.22 -1.10
N GLN A 182 -8.18 22.52 -0.87
CA GLN A 182 -9.15 23.52 -1.30
C GLN A 182 -8.82 23.88 -2.75
N ALA A 183 -9.84 23.99 -3.60
CA ALA A 183 -9.62 24.36 -5.00
C ALA A 183 -9.03 25.77 -5.07
N SER A 184 -7.70 25.88 -5.17
CA SER A 184 -7.02 27.12 -5.46
C SER A 184 -6.95 27.32 -6.99
N ASN A 185 -6.71 28.57 -7.41
CA ASN A 185 -6.67 28.92 -8.83
C ASN A 185 -5.36 28.51 -9.54
N ASP A 186 -4.44 27.82 -8.86
CA ASP A 186 -3.17 27.39 -9.46
C ASP A 186 -3.34 26.07 -10.24
N LEU A 187 -2.96 26.08 -11.52
CA LEU A 187 -3.15 24.97 -12.46
C LEU A 187 -2.39 23.70 -12.03
N VAL A 188 -1.27 23.86 -11.33
CA VAL A 188 -0.45 22.75 -10.83
C VAL A 188 -1.17 21.98 -9.73
N GLU A 189 -1.90 22.70 -8.86
CA GLU A 189 -2.64 22.12 -7.75
C GLU A 189 -3.87 21.35 -8.21
N LEU A 190 -4.61 21.91 -9.19
CA LEU A 190 -5.74 21.22 -9.82
C LEU A 190 -5.29 19.93 -10.53
N PHE A 191 -4.15 19.97 -11.22
CA PHE A 191 -3.59 18.77 -11.85
C PHE A 191 -3.21 17.72 -10.81
N TYR A 192 -2.59 18.13 -9.71
CA TYR A 192 -2.25 17.23 -8.60
C TYR A 192 -3.50 16.59 -7.98
N LEU A 193 -4.53 17.38 -7.65
CA LEU A 193 -5.80 16.87 -7.12
C LEU A 193 -6.45 15.88 -8.08
N ALA A 194 -6.46 16.17 -9.37
CA ALA A 194 -6.99 15.26 -10.38
C ALA A 194 -6.23 13.92 -10.39
N VAL A 195 -4.88 13.96 -10.38
CA VAL A 195 -4.04 12.76 -10.32
C VAL A 195 -4.29 11.97 -9.03
N TYR A 196 -4.37 12.66 -7.88
CA TYR A 196 -4.65 12.05 -6.58
C TYR A 196 -5.99 11.31 -6.57
N TRP A 197 -7.07 11.96 -7.01
CA TRP A 197 -8.41 11.35 -7.06
C TRP A 197 -8.50 10.19 -8.06
N ILE A 198 -7.85 10.32 -9.22
CA ILE A 198 -7.77 9.23 -10.20
C ILE A 198 -7.03 8.03 -9.59
N LEU A 199 -5.87 8.26 -8.96
CA LEU A 199 -5.09 7.20 -8.32
C LEU A 199 -5.86 6.54 -7.18
N SER A 200 -6.52 7.32 -6.32
CA SER A 200 -7.36 6.80 -5.24
C SER A 200 -8.50 5.94 -5.78
N THR A 201 -9.19 6.41 -6.81
CA THR A 201 -10.27 5.65 -7.46
C THR A 201 -9.75 4.37 -8.10
N VAL A 202 -8.60 4.43 -8.78
CA VAL A 202 -7.95 3.25 -9.38
C VAL A 202 -7.53 2.26 -8.31
N TRP A 203 -7.03 2.71 -7.17
CA TRP A 203 -6.70 1.85 -6.04
C TRP A 203 -7.93 1.16 -5.46
N VAL A 204 -9.02 1.89 -5.18
CA VAL A 204 -10.25 1.32 -4.63
C VAL A 204 -10.92 0.35 -5.62
N VAL A 205 -11.09 0.75 -6.89
CA VAL A 205 -11.84 -0.04 -7.87
C VAL A 205 -10.99 -1.21 -8.40
N TRP A 206 -9.75 -0.92 -8.79
CA TRP A 206 -8.90 -1.87 -9.52
C TRP A 206 -7.89 -2.62 -8.64
N GLY A 207 -7.37 -1.95 -7.60
CA GLY A 207 -6.49 -2.57 -6.61
C GLY A 207 -7.28 -3.46 -5.67
N VAL A 208 -8.28 -2.90 -5.01
CA VAL A 208 -9.04 -3.59 -3.95
C VAL A 208 -10.26 -4.33 -4.52
N GLY A 209 -11.19 -3.60 -5.13
CA GLY A 209 -12.49 -4.14 -5.55
C GLY A 209 -12.38 -5.30 -6.53
N PHE A 210 -11.56 -5.14 -7.57
CA PHE A 210 -11.31 -6.20 -8.54
C PHE A 210 -10.73 -7.47 -7.90
N LEU A 211 -9.74 -7.33 -7.01
CA LEU A 211 -9.11 -8.49 -6.35
C LEU A 211 -10.08 -9.20 -5.40
N ILE A 212 -10.83 -8.45 -4.60
CA ILE A 212 -11.85 -9.02 -3.68
C ILE A 212 -12.93 -9.76 -4.47
N LEU A 213 -13.50 -9.14 -5.50
CA LEU A 213 -14.57 -9.77 -6.30
C LEU A 213 -14.07 -11.02 -7.02
N ARG A 214 -12.84 -11.01 -7.53
CA ARG A 214 -12.24 -12.19 -8.18
C ARG A 214 -11.96 -13.29 -7.16
N SER A 215 -11.39 -12.94 -6.01
CA SER A 215 -11.14 -13.90 -4.93
C SER A 215 -12.44 -14.52 -4.41
N ALA A 216 -13.49 -13.73 -4.23
CA ALA A 216 -14.81 -14.22 -3.82
C ALA A 216 -15.43 -15.19 -4.84
N LYS A 217 -15.26 -14.95 -6.14
CA LYS A 217 -15.69 -15.89 -7.19
C LYS A 217 -14.94 -17.23 -7.11
N GLU A 218 -13.64 -17.20 -6.86
CA GLU A 218 -12.84 -18.41 -6.68
C GLU A 218 -13.23 -19.18 -5.41
N VAL A 219 -13.53 -18.48 -4.32
CA VAL A 219 -14.09 -19.10 -3.09
C VAL A 219 -15.41 -19.79 -3.40
N LEU A 220 -16.34 -19.10 -4.07
CA LEU A 220 -17.64 -19.69 -4.44
C LEU A 220 -17.48 -20.88 -5.39
N ARG A 221 -16.47 -20.87 -6.27
CA ARG A 221 -16.16 -22.00 -7.15
C ARG A 221 -15.65 -23.19 -6.34
N GLY A 222 -14.68 -22.97 -5.45
CA GLY A 222 -14.13 -24.03 -4.59
C GLY A 222 -15.17 -24.66 -3.66
N LEU A 223 -16.15 -23.89 -3.19
CA LEU A 223 -17.26 -24.40 -2.39
C LEU A 223 -18.28 -25.23 -3.20
N LYS A 224 -18.47 -24.91 -4.49
CA LYS A 224 -19.41 -25.62 -5.36
C LYS A 224 -18.84 -26.90 -5.94
N ASP A 225 -17.54 -26.92 -6.21
CA ASP A 225 -16.85 -28.05 -6.81
C ASP A 225 -15.50 -28.30 -6.10
N PRO A 226 -15.53 -28.99 -4.94
CA PRO A 226 -14.34 -29.19 -4.12
C PRO A 226 -13.33 -30.18 -4.71
N TYR A 227 -13.74 -30.98 -5.72
CA TYR A 227 -12.90 -32.02 -6.35
C TYR A 227 -12.67 -31.82 -7.85
N GLY A 228 -13.19 -30.74 -8.45
CA GLY A 228 -12.96 -30.43 -9.85
C GLY A 228 -11.49 -30.09 -10.14
N ASP A 229 -11.07 -30.22 -11.39
CA ASP A 229 -9.75 -29.77 -11.83
C ASP A 229 -9.66 -28.23 -11.72
N ILE A 230 -8.96 -27.74 -10.68
CA ILE A 230 -8.72 -26.31 -10.40
C ILE A 230 -7.33 -25.88 -10.88
#